data_AF-X1L1X3-F1
#
_entry.id   AF-X1L1X3-F1
#
_cell.length_a   1.000
_cell.length_b   1.000
_cell.length_c   1.000
_cell.angle_alpha   90.00
_cell.angle_beta   90.00
_cell.angle_gamma   90.00
#
_symmetry.space_group_name_H-M   'P 1'
#
loop_
_entity.id
_entity.type
_entity.pdbx_description
1 polymer ?
#
loop_
_entity_poly.entity_id
_entity_poly.type
_entity_poly.pdbx_seq_one_letter_code
_entity_poly.pdbx_strand_id
1 'polypeptide(L)'
;MAYLMHIGFDNSRRLWKDVYYFEYRGIRYKLIQNNIKKWCDVLLTILPDSNDRKAQDDLYINASEFLSALSWENNSLVKVHNLGGAGIPDNFKLRNAKCRCYSFPRVPFSGHIVGYDISCIPEIETEEQRDALVLFREASSSNNDYLAFLFF
;
A
#
# COMPACT_ATOMS: atom_id res chain seq x y z
N MET A 1 10.17 7.73 19.57
CA MET A 1 8.77 8.20 19.79
C MET A 1 7.89 7.59 18.73
N ALA A 2 6.63 7.27 19.05
CA ALA A 2 5.72 6.64 18.10
C ALA A 2 5.45 7.57 16.91
N TYR A 3 5.29 6.95 15.75
CA TYR A 3 5.48 7.61 14.49
C TYR A 3 4.46 7.14 13.46
N LEU A 4 3.77 8.06 12.78
CA LEU A 4 2.83 7.70 11.72
C LEU A 4 3.56 7.47 10.39
N MET A 5 3.69 6.22 9.96
CA MET A 5 4.26 5.85 8.67
C MET A 5 3.20 5.96 7.57
N HIS A 6 3.58 6.56 6.44
CA HIS A 6 2.72 6.73 5.27
C HIS A 6 3.31 5.96 4.10
N ILE A 7 2.52 5.05 3.54
CA ILE A 7 2.90 4.25 2.37
C ILE A 7 1.91 4.59 1.27
N GLY A 8 2.39 5.31 0.26
CA GLY A 8 1.56 5.72 -0.87
C GLY A 8 1.48 4.60 -1.89
N PHE A 9 0.33 4.44 -2.53
CA PHE A 9 0.19 3.52 -3.65
C PHE A 9 -0.90 3.97 -4.60
N ASP A 10 -0.75 3.64 -5.87
CA ASP A 10 -1.86 3.74 -6.83
C ASP A 10 -2.55 2.38 -6.91
N ASN A 11 -3.87 2.40 -7.07
CA ASN A 11 -4.65 1.20 -7.30
C ASN A 11 -5.70 1.45 -8.38
N SER A 12 -5.59 0.71 -9.48
CA SER A 12 -6.55 0.76 -10.58
C SER A 12 -7.96 0.29 -10.21
N ARG A 13 -8.17 -0.44 -9.12
CA ARG A 13 -9.49 -0.94 -8.72
C ARG A 13 -9.98 -0.23 -7.48
N ARG A 14 -11.16 0.39 -7.57
CA ARG A 14 -11.77 1.10 -6.44
C ARG A 14 -12.38 0.11 -5.47
N LEU A 15 -11.93 0.16 -4.22
CA LEU A 15 -12.58 -0.55 -3.13
C LEU A 15 -13.95 0.07 -2.82
N TRP A 16 -14.80 -0.68 -2.12
CA TRP A 16 -16.17 -0.26 -1.82
C TRP A 16 -16.30 0.79 -0.70
N LYS A 17 -15.25 0.99 0.12
CA LYS A 17 -15.16 2.04 1.16
C LYS A 17 -13.95 2.93 0.95
N ASP A 18 -14.12 4.22 1.20
CA ASP A 18 -13.00 5.17 1.18
C ASP A 18 -11.97 4.92 2.31
N VAL A 19 -12.37 4.26 3.40
CA VAL A 19 -11.48 3.99 4.55
C VAL A 19 -11.67 2.57 5.06
N TYR A 20 -10.55 1.86 5.22
CA TYR A 20 -10.51 0.56 5.88
C TYR A 20 -9.59 0.57 7.09
N TYR A 21 -9.97 -0.23 8.09
CA TYR A 21 -9.15 -0.55 9.25
C TYR A 21 -9.04 -2.07 9.29
N PHE A 22 -7.82 -2.58 9.30
CA PHE A 22 -7.57 -4.02 9.30
C PHE A 22 -6.24 -4.33 9.97
N GLU A 23 -6.01 -5.61 10.21
CA GLU A 23 -4.77 -6.14 10.74
C GLU A 23 -4.18 -7.11 9.72
N TYR A 24 -2.88 -7.00 9.48
CA TYR A 24 -2.14 -7.88 8.58
C TYR A 24 -0.79 -8.19 9.21
N ARG A 25 -0.47 -9.49 9.38
CA ARG A 25 0.75 -9.95 10.08
C ARG A 25 0.92 -9.33 11.49
N GLY A 26 -0.18 -9.16 12.23
CA GLY A 26 -0.16 -8.53 13.56
C GLY A 26 0.02 -7.01 13.56
N ILE A 27 0.10 -6.37 12.38
CA ILE A 27 0.25 -4.92 12.23
C ILE A 27 -1.09 -4.31 11.85
N ARG A 28 -1.47 -3.24 12.56
CA ARG A 28 -2.71 -2.51 12.28
C ARG A 28 -2.50 -1.46 11.21
N TYR A 29 -3.35 -1.51 10.20
CA TYR A 29 -3.33 -0.59 9.08
C TYR A 29 -4.61 0.22 8.98
N LYS A 30 -4.47 1.44 8.46
CA LYS A 30 -5.56 2.27 7.98
C LYS A 30 -5.31 2.58 6.51
N LEU A 31 -6.13 2.03 5.63
CA LEU A 31 -6.12 2.37 4.21
C LEU A 31 -7.09 3.52 3.97
N ILE A 32 -6.63 4.55 3.29
CA ILE A 32 -7.43 5.70 2.87
C ILE A 32 -7.35 5.79 1.35
N GLN A 33 -8.50 5.64 0.69
CA GLN A 33 -8.62 5.89 -0.73
C GLN A 33 -8.77 7.39 -0.98
N ASN A 34 -7.82 7.98 -1.68
CA ASN A 34 -7.89 9.38 -2.03
C ASN A 34 -8.74 9.52 -3.29
N ASN A 35 -10.00 9.88 -3.07
CA ASN A 35 -11.10 9.85 -4.04
C ASN A 35 -10.89 10.82 -5.26
N ILE A 36 -9.86 11.67 -5.23
CA ILE A 36 -9.57 12.70 -6.23
C ILE A 36 -8.36 12.24 -7.05
N LYS A 37 -8.47 12.23 -8.39
CA LYS A 37 -7.44 11.88 -9.41
C LYS A 37 -6.11 12.67 -9.34
N LYS A 38 -5.83 13.29 -8.21
CA LYS A 38 -4.72 14.18 -7.92
C LYS A 38 -3.75 13.56 -6.91
N TRP A 39 -4.18 12.56 -6.13
CA TRP A 39 -3.41 11.97 -5.04
C TRP A 39 -3.47 10.44 -5.09
N CYS A 40 -2.36 9.78 -4.73
CA CYS A 40 -2.31 8.34 -4.53
C CYS A 40 -3.13 7.93 -3.29
N ASP A 41 -3.56 6.67 -3.24
CA ASP A 41 -4.10 6.06 -2.02
C ASP A 41 -2.98 5.93 -0.98
N VAL A 42 -3.36 5.86 0.29
CA VAL A 42 -2.38 5.82 1.38
C VAL A 42 -2.72 4.75 2.40
N LEU A 43 -1.73 3.92 2.69
CA LEU A 43 -1.72 2.99 3.80
C LEU A 43 -0.96 3.61 4.97
N LEU A 44 -1.63 3.71 6.11
CA LEU A 44 -1.09 4.28 7.34
C LEU A 44 -0.87 3.19 8.38
N THR A 45 0.31 3.22 9.02
CA THR A 45 0.64 2.36 10.17
C THR A 45 1.43 3.15 11.22
N ILE A 46 1.52 2.63 12.44
CA ILE A 46 2.29 3.24 13.52
C ILE A 46 3.59 2.47 13.70
N LEU A 47 4.70 3.17 13.52
CA LEU A 47 6.04 2.71 13.87
C LEU A 47 6.32 3.13 15.32
N PRO A 48 6.71 2.20 16.23
CA PRO A 48 6.95 2.53 17.65
C PRO A 48 8.13 3.49 17.87
N ASP A 49 9.19 3.35 17.06
CA ASP A 49 10.36 4.21 17.12
C ASP A 49 10.90 4.56 15.74
N SER A 50 11.05 5.86 15.45
CA SER A 50 11.49 6.38 14.15
C SER A 50 12.96 6.14 13.84
N ASN A 51 13.77 5.83 14.85
CA ASN A 51 15.19 5.56 14.69
C ASN A 51 15.47 4.08 14.40
N ASP A 52 14.47 3.20 14.58
CA ASP A 52 14.58 1.79 14.26
C ASP A 52 14.36 1.58 12.76
N ARG A 53 15.45 1.69 11.99
CA ARG A 53 15.43 1.45 10.54
C ARG A 53 14.98 0.04 10.19
N LYS A 54 15.33 -0.94 11.01
CA LYS A 54 14.95 -2.34 10.75
C LYS A 54 13.44 -2.51 10.86
N ALA A 55 12.84 -1.98 11.94
CA ALA A 55 11.39 -1.99 12.08
C ALA A 55 10.69 -1.20 10.96
N GLN A 56 11.27 -0.10 10.50
CA GLN A 56 10.73 0.66 9.36
C GLN A 56 10.75 -0.16 8.06
N ASP A 57 11.86 -0.84 7.76
CA ASP A 57 12.01 -1.67 6.58
C ASP A 57 11.06 -2.88 6.65
N ASP A 58 10.96 -3.54 7.82
CA ASP A 58 10.04 -4.65 8.05
C ASP A 58 8.58 -4.24 7.84
N LEU A 59 8.17 -3.06 8.34
CA LEU A 59 6.83 -2.51 8.09
C LEU A 59 6.59 -2.23 6.61
N TYR A 60 7.59 -1.70 5.91
CA TYR A 60 7.49 -1.43 4.47
C TYR A 60 7.36 -2.73 3.66
N ILE A 61 8.12 -3.77 4.02
CA ILE A 61 8.05 -5.10 3.41
C ILE A 61 6.64 -5.69 3.61
N ASN A 62 6.13 -5.70 4.85
CA ASN A 62 4.80 -6.23 5.16
C ASN A 62 3.68 -5.47 4.43
N ALA A 63 3.79 -4.15 4.33
CA ALA A 63 2.84 -3.35 3.57
C ALA A 63 2.93 -3.62 2.07
N SER A 64 4.14 -3.77 1.53
CA SER A 64 4.37 -4.11 0.13
C SER A 64 3.82 -5.49 -0.21
N GLU A 65 3.99 -6.46 0.70
CA GLU A 65 3.41 -7.80 0.63
C GLU A 65 1.88 -7.74 0.56
N PHE A 66 1.24 -7.03 1.49
CA PHE A 66 -0.21 -6.81 1.46
C PHE A 66 -0.68 -6.20 0.13
N LEU A 67 0.01 -5.18 -0.37
CA LEU A 67 -0.35 -4.51 -1.63
C LEU A 67 -0.19 -5.43 -2.84
N SER A 68 0.82 -6.31 -2.85
CA SER A 68 0.97 -7.33 -3.89
C SER A 68 -0.16 -8.37 -3.83
N ALA A 69 -0.52 -8.82 -2.63
CA ALA A 69 -1.63 -9.74 -2.42
C ALA A 69 -2.98 -9.12 -2.85
N LEU A 70 -3.19 -7.84 -2.53
CA LEU A 70 -4.36 -7.07 -2.98
C LEU A 70 -4.39 -6.91 -4.50
N SER A 71 -3.22 -6.71 -5.12
CA SER A 71 -3.06 -6.60 -6.57
C SER A 71 -3.51 -7.88 -7.27
N TRP A 72 -3.06 -9.02 -6.76
CA TRP A 72 -3.44 -10.36 -7.24
C TRP A 72 -4.94 -10.63 -7.08
N GLU A 73 -5.46 -10.50 -5.86
CA GLU A 73 -6.86 -10.84 -5.55
C GLU A 73 -7.85 -10.03 -6.39
N ASN A 74 -7.60 -8.73 -6.53
CA ASN A 74 -8.49 -7.84 -7.28
C ASN A 74 -8.16 -7.75 -8.77
N ASN A 75 -7.15 -8.49 -9.25
CA ASN A 75 -6.56 -8.34 -10.58
C ASN A 75 -6.39 -6.85 -10.94
N SER A 76 -5.69 -6.15 -10.06
CA SER A 76 -5.56 -4.70 -10.06
C SER A 76 -4.12 -4.27 -10.28
N LEU A 77 -3.92 -3.27 -11.15
CA LEU A 77 -2.64 -2.59 -11.29
C LEU A 77 -2.39 -1.78 -10.01
N VAL A 78 -1.39 -2.20 -9.24
CA VAL A 78 -0.97 -1.52 -8.02
C VAL A 78 0.48 -1.09 -8.14
N LYS A 79 0.77 0.16 -7.80
CA LYS A 79 2.14 0.69 -7.80
C LYS A 79 2.45 1.34 -6.46
N VAL A 80 3.47 0.84 -5.78
CA VAL A 80 3.91 1.40 -4.48
C VAL A 80 4.78 2.63 -4.71
N HIS A 81 4.52 3.68 -3.95
CA HIS A 81 5.26 4.93 -3.98
C HIS A 81 5.93 5.17 -2.64
N ASN A 82 7.22 5.46 -2.67
CA ASN A 82 7.89 6.05 -1.52
C ASN A 82 7.46 7.52 -1.40
N LEU A 83 6.65 7.83 -0.40
CA LEU A 83 6.19 9.20 -0.12
C LEU A 83 7.23 10.04 0.64
N GLY A 84 8.41 9.48 0.93
CA GLY A 84 9.53 10.17 1.55
C GLY A 84 9.40 10.25 3.07
N GLY A 85 10.14 9.38 3.75
CA GLY A 85 10.49 9.53 5.16
C GLY A 85 9.35 9.27 6.14
N ALA A 86 9.74 8.98 7.38
CA ALA A 86 8.82 8.87 8.50
C ALA A 86 7.85 10.08 8.45
N GLY A 87 6.53 9.86 8.28
CA GLY A 87 5.43 10.85 8.42
C GLY A 87 5.46 11.91 9.57
N ILE A 88 4.75 11.79 10.71
CA ILE A 88 4.79 12.82 11.80
C ILE A 88 5.01 12.15 13.18
N PRO A 89 5.92 12.66 14.04
CA PRO A 89 6.06 12.19 15.42
C PRO A 89 4.91 12.76 16.27
N ASP A 90 4.03 11.90 16.78
CA ASP A 90 2.94 12.29 17.68
C ASP A 90 2.35 11.05 18.38
N ASN A 91 1.63 11.26 19.48
CA ASN A 91 0.85 10.22 20.17
C ASN A 91 -0.48 9.97 19.45
N PHE A 92 -0.42 9.43 18.22
CA PHE A 92 -1.63 9.19 17.43
C PHE A 92 -2.36 7.89 17.81
N LYS A 93 -3.69 7.98 17.94
CA LYS A 93 -4.57 6.82 17.73
C LYS A 93 -4.80 6.67 16.22
N LEU A 94 -4.57 5.49 15.67
CA LEU A 94 -4.70 5.19 14.23
C LEU A 94 -6.06 5.62 13.64
N ARG A 95 -7.14 5.55 14.45
CA ARG A 95 -8.47 6.06 14.07
C ARG A 95 -8.45 7.53 13.62
N ASN A 96 -7.72 8.38 14.35
CA ASN A 96 -7.65 9.83 14.14
C ASN A 96 -6.55 10.25 13.15
N ALA A 97 -5.66 9.33 12.75
CA ALA A 97 -4.61 9.59 11.80
C ALA A 97 -5.20 10.03 10.44
N LYS A 98 -4.75 11.16 9.91
CA LYS A 98 -5.09 11.63 8.57
C LYS A 98 -3.83 11.61 7.73
N CYS A 99 -3.96 11.22 6.47
CA CYS A 99 -2.89 11.42 5.51
C CYS A 99 -2.60 12.93 5.41
N ARG A 100 -1.36 13.34 5.68
CA ARG A 100 -0.83 14.67 5.39
C ARG A 100 0.25 14.52 4.32
N CYS A 101 -0.15 14.22 3.09
CA CYS A 101 0.77 14.13 1.95
C CYS A 101 1.28 15.52 1.56
N TYR A 102 2.60 15.65 1.45
CA TYR A 102 3.29 16.80 0.84
C TYR A 102 3.84 16.46 -0.56
N SER A 103 3.40 15.36 -1.19
CA SER A 103 3.87 14.97 -2.52
C SER A 103 3.17 15.77 -3.62
N PHE A 104 3.85 16.02 -4.74
CA PHE A 104 3.21 16.67 -5.89
C PHE A 104 2.00 15.88 -6.42
N PRO A 105 0.98 16.56 -6.95
CA PRO A 105 -0.15 15.89 -7.56
C PRO A 105 0.31 14.99 -8.71
N ARG A 106 -0.07 13.72 -8.67
CA ARG A 106 0.18 12.74 -9.73
C ARG A 106 -1.15 12.23 -10.25
N VAL A 107 -1.19 11.84 -11.52
CA VAL A 107 -2.36 11.17 -12.12
C VAL A 107 -2.29 9.71 -11.68
N PRO A 108 -3.12 9.26 -10.71
CA PRO A 108 -3.10 7.87 -10.27
C PRO A 108 -3.72 6.99 -11.35
N PHE A 109 -3.43 5.69 -11.30
CA PHE A 109 -4.25 4.70 -12.00
C PHE A 109 -5.67 4.74 -11.42
N SER A 110 -6.56 5.55 -12.01
CA SER A 110 -7.96 5.57 -11.60
C SER A 110 -8.76 4.64 -12.49
N GLY A 111 -9.05 3.42 -12.04
CA GLY A 111 -10.06 2.62 -12.74
C GLY A 111 -11.47 3.06 -12.35
N HIS A 112 -12.37 2.84 -13.30
CA HIS A 112 -13.78 3.23 -13.20
C HIS A 112 -14.66 2.16 -12.53
N ILE A 113 -14.08 1.01 -12.18
CA ILE A 113 -14.81 -0.15 -11.65
C ILE A 113 -14.69 -0.14 -10.12
N VAL A 114 -15.85 -0.01 -9.48
CA VAL A 114 -16.05 0.11 -8.02
C VAL A 114 -16.68 -1.19 -7.52
N GLY A 115 -16.29 -1.65 -6.32
CA GLY A 115 -16.92 -2.79 -5.66
C GLY A 115 -15.97 -3.90 -5.21
N TYR A 116 -14.66 -3.66 -5.27
CA TYR A 116 -13.65 -4.60 -4.78
C TYR A 116 -13.49 -4.52 -3.26
N ASP A 117 -13.07 -5.62 -2.63
CA ASP A 117 -12.92 -5.71 -1.17
C ASP A 117 -11.49 -6.14 -0.80
N ILE A 118 -11.16 -6.00 0.49
CA ILE A 118 -9.95 -6.49 1.13
C ILE A 118 -10.24 -7.72 2.01
N SER A 119 -11.44 -8.29 1.93
CA SER A 119 -11.90 -9.38 2.81
C SER A 119 -11.26 -10.74 2.52
N CYS A 120 -10.70 -10.92 1.32
CA CYS A 120 -10.23 -12.21 0.82
C CYS A 120 -8.76 -12.14 0.37
N ILE A 121 -7.91 -11.47 1.14
CA ILE A 121 -6.47 -11.41 0.82
C ILE A 121 -5.85 -12.79 1.06
N PRO A 122 -5.11 -13.36 0.09
CA PRO A 122 -4.48 -14.67 0.26
C PRO A 122 -3.46 -14.64 1.41
N GLU A 123 -3.45 -15.71 2.20
CA GLU A 123 -2.40 -15.93 3.20
C GLU A 123 -1.12 -16.35 2.48
N ILE A 124 -0.03 -15.65 2.79
CA ILE A 124 1.29 -15.93 2.23
C ILE A 124 2.05 -16.73 3.28
N GLU A 125 2.46 -17.94 2.94
CA GLU A 125 3.15 -18.85 3.84
C GLU A 125 4.65 -18.92 3.52
N THR A 126 5.01 -18.77 2.25
CA THR A 126 6.39 -18.96 1.78
C THR A 126 6.99 -17.73 1.11
N GLU A 127 8.32 -17.64 1.12
CA GLU A 127 9.06 -16.57 0.44
C GLU A 127 8.82 -16.61 -1.08
N GLU A 128 8.68 -17.79 -1.68
CA GLU A 128 8.40 -17.95 -3.11
C GLU A 128 7.04 -17.36 -3.50
N GLN A 129 6.02 -17.55 -2.65
CA GLN A 129 4.70 -16.92 -2.85
C GLN A 129 4.81 -15.40 -2.78
N ARG A 130 5.58 -14.88 -1.82
CA ARG A 130 5.81 -13.44 -1.68
C ARG A 130 6.49 -12.88 -2.93
N ASP A 131 7.56 -13.51 -3.37
CA ASP A 131 8.33 -13.07 -4.53
C ASP A 131 7.49 -13.13 -5.82
N ALA A 132 6.70 -14.19 -6.01
CA ALA A 132 5.77 -14.31 -7.13
C ALA A 132 4.73 -13.17 -7.15
N LEU A 133 4.18 -12.80 -5.98
CA LEU A 133 3.22 -11.71 -5.88
C LEU A 133 3.87 -10.34 -6.16
N VAL A 134 5.10 -10.13 -5.70
CA VAL A 134 5.87 -8.91 -6.01
C VAL A 134 6.13 -8.82 -7.51
N LEU A 135 6.62 -9.90 -8.12
CA LEU A 135 6.86 -9.99 -9.56
C LEU A 135 5.58 -9.73 -10.37
N PHE A 136 4.47 -10.38 -10.01
CA PHE A 136 3.17 -10.13 -10.62
C PHE A 136 2.76 -8.65 -10.57
N ARG A 137 2.92 -8.00 -9.42
CA ARG A 137 2.58 -6.59 -9.23
C ARG A 137 3.44 -5.67 -10.11
N GLU A 138 4.75 -5.90 -10.15
CA GLU A 138 5.69 -5.13 -10.98
C GLU A 138 5.43 -5.35 -12.48
N ALA A 139 5.18 -6.60 -12.89
CA ALA A 139 4.83 -6.94 -14.26
C ALA A 139 3.52 -6.25 -14.69
N SER A 140 2.48 -6.34 -13.85
CA SER A 140 1.15 -5.80 -14.14
C SER A 140 1.16 -4.27 -14.22
N SER A 141 1.92 -3.60 -13.35
CA SER A 141 2.00 -2.13 -13.30
C SER A 141 3.04 -1.52 -14.26
N SER A 142 3.77 -2.36 -15.01
CA SER A 142 4.75 -1.93 -16.00
C SER A 142 4.07 -1.25 -17.19
N ASN A 143 4.68 -0.18 -17.69
CA ASN A 143 4.19 0.58 -18.83
C ASN A 143 4.82 0.14 -20.17
N ASN A 144 5.56 -0.97 -20.18
CA ASN A 144 6.30 -1.48 -21.33
C ASN A 144 6.26 -3.01 -21.29
N ASP A 145 5.86 -3.64 -22.39
CA ASP A 145 5.77 -5.10 -22.54
C ASP A 145 7.09 -5.82 -22.27
N TYR A 146 8.23 -5.19 -22.62
CA TYR A 146 9.56 -5.73 -22.32
C TYR A 146 9.84 -5.74 -20.82
N LEU A 147 9.46 -4.67 -20.10
CA LEU A 147 9.60 -4.63 -18.64
C LEU A 147 8.66 -5.64 -17.98
N ALA A 148 7.42 -5.75 -18.47
CA ALA A 148 6.46 -6.74 -17.99
C ALA A 148 7.01 -8.17 -18.17
N PHE A 149 7.62 -8.47 -19.31
CA PHE A 149 8.24 -9.77 -19.59
C PHE A 149 9.41 -10.08 -18.66
N LEU A 150 10.22 -9.08 -18.26
CA LEU A 150 11.34 -9.31 -17.33
C LEU A 150 10.88 -9.67 -15.91
N PHE A 151 9.64 -9.36 -15.55
CA PHE A 151 9.05 -9.63 -14.25
C PHE A 151 8.11 -10.86 -14.25
N PHE A 152 7.84 -11.47 -15.40
CA PHE A 152 7.11 -12.75 -15.51
C PHE A 152 8.06 -13.93 -15.58
#